data_AF-A0A1K1N2D7-F1
#
_entry.id   AF-A0A1K1N2D7-F1
#
_cell.length_a   1.000
_cell.length_b   1.000
_cell.length_c   1.000
_cell.angle_alpha   90.00
_cell.angle_beta   90.00
_cell.angle_gamma   90.00
#
_symmetry.space_group_name_H-M   'P 1'
#
loop_
_entity.id
_entity.type
_entity.pdbx_description
1 polymer ?
#
loop_
_entity_poly.entity_id
_entity_poly.type
_entity_poly.pdbx_seq_one_letter_code
_entity_poly.pdbx_strand_id
1 'polypeptide(L)'
;MFGLASWKYNLKYNTERVQQPEFGKMINGQGMGLVSKLRYGICPMSFNGCEVIAVHNALVYLNMPQKLTEVAFYMERFRLLMGFFGCNVYMLGRALAHFEALCPRIKSIDGAEAFIITFWTKQPFLSSIHTVFCVKTAGGIKVYNRYNNVDTTYLCANVEEIAGKRPPIAIYKIK
;
A
#
# COMPACT_ATOMS: atom_id res chain seq x y z
N MET A 1 16.67 16.14 -13.68
CA MET A 1 15.63 16.75 -14.54
C MET A 1 14.46 15.80 -14.88
N PHE A 2 14.64 14.48 -14.91
CA PHE A 2 13.56 13.52 -15.26
C PHE A 2 12.45 13.31 -14.21
N GLY A 3 12.70 13.59 -12.92
CA GLY A 3 11.74 13.31 -11.84
C GLY A 3 10.49 14.22 -11.81
N LEU A 4 10.64 15.49 -12.20
CA LEU A 4 9.59 16.52 -12.20
C LEU A 4 8.69 16.50 -13.46
N ALA A 5 9.02 15.70 -14.48
CA ALA A 5 8.13 15.51 -15.62
C ALA A 5 7.14 14.36 -15.35
N SER A 6 7.62 13.27 -14.74
CA SER A 6 6.81 12.06 -14.53
C SER A 6 5.68 12.26 -13.52
N TRP A 7 5.89 13.03 -12.43
CA TRP A 7 4.85 13.25 -11.41
C TRP A 7 3.61 14.00 -11.94
N LYS A 8 3.81 15.06 -12.73
CA LYS A 8 2.76 15.86 -13.38
C LYS A 8 2.08 15.04 -14.46
N TYR A 9 2.85 14.26 -15.21
CA TYR A 9 2.30 13.33 -16.18
C TYR A 9 1.38 12.29 -15.51
N ASN A 10 1.84 11.64 -14.43
CA ASN A 10 1.04 10.64 -13.73
C ASN A 10 -0.21 11.24 -13.09
N LEU A 11 -0.10 12.42 -12.46
CA LEU A 11 -1.27 13.12 -11.93
C LEU A 11 -2.29 13.40 -13.04
N LYS A 12 -1.82 13.95 -14.18
CA LYS A 12 -2.67 14.24 -15.34
C LYS A 12 -3.31 12.96 -15.90
N TYR A 13 -2.51 11.92 -16.14
CA TYR A 13 -2.96 10.63 -16.67
C TYR A 13 -4.00 10.00 -15.74
N ASN A 14 -3.68 9.89 -14.44
CA ASN A 14 -4.55 9.27 -13.46
C ASN A 14 -5.86 10.04 -13.27
N THR A 15 -5.83 11.38 -13.40
CA THR A 15 -7.04 12.21 -13.20
C THR A 15 -7.90 12.31 -14.45
N GLU A 16 -7.30 12.45 -15.63
CA GLU A 16 -8.03 12.76 -16.87
C GLU A 16 -8.33 11.53 -17.73
N ARG A 17 -7.58 10.43 -17.58
CA ARG A 17 -7.64 9.29 -18.51
C ARG A 17 -8.12 7.98 -17.89
N VAL A 18 -8.19 7.91 -16.56
CA VAL A 18 -8.55 6.69 -15.84
C VAL A 18 -9.69 7.00 -14.88
N GLN A 19 -10.77 6.22 -15.01
CA GLN A 19 -11.86 6.26 -14.03
C GLN A 19 -11.31 5.88 -12.65
N GLN A 20 -11.69 6.64 -11.63
CA GLN A 20 -11.24 6.39 -10.26
C GLN A 20 -11.98 5.21 -9.64
N PRO A 21 -11.32 4.41 -8.78
CA PRO A 21 -12.02 3.46 -7.93
C PRO A 21 -13.02 4.20 -7.03
N GLU A 22 -14.01 3.45 -6.53
CA GLU A 22 -15.04 3.97 -5.63
C GLU A 22 -14.41 4.66 -4.41
N PHE A 23 -14.83 5.90 -4.16
CA PHE A 23 -14.30 6.71 -3.06
C PHE A 23 -14.67 6.09 -1.71
N GLY A 24 -13.72 6.07 -0.78
CA GLY A 24 -13.94 5.51 0.56
C GLY A 24 -14.00 3.98 0.62
N LYS A 25 -13.75 3.27 -0.49
CA LYS A 25 -13.73 1.80 -0.50
C LYS A 25 -12.32 1.26 -0.36
N MET A 26 -12.16 0.23 0.46
CA MET A 26 -10.92 -0.52 0.55
C MET A 26 -10.68 -1.31 -0.74
N ILE A 27 -9.42 -1.39 -1.14
CA ILE A 27 -8.98 -1.99 -2.39
C ILE A 27 -8.28 -3.32 -2.09
N ASN A 28 -8.69 -4.35 -2.83
CA ASN A 28 -8.03 -5.65 -2.91
C ASN A 28 -7.64 -5.92 -4.36
N GLY A 29 -6.49 -6.55 -4.57
CA GLY A 29 -6.02 -6.91 -5.89
C GLY A 29 -5.53 -5.71 -6.70
N GLN A 30 -4.30 -5.28 -6.48
CA GLN A 30 -3.70 -4.14 -7.21
C GLN A 30 -3.68 -4.32 -8.75
N GLY A 31 -3.75 -5.55 -9.23
CA GLY A 31 -3.79 -5.95 -10.64
C GLY A 31 -5.21 -6.00 -11.21
N MET A 32 -6.22 -5.73 -10.40
CA MET A 32 -7.63 -5.83 -10.77
C MET A 32 -8.26 -4.46 -11.02
N GLY A 33 -9.36 -4.45 -11.78
CA GLY A 33 -10.26 -3.31 -11.90
C GLY A 33 -9.61 -2.00 -12.36
N LEU A 34 -10.05 -0.89 -11.77
CA LEU A 34 -9.60 0.46 -12.13
C LEU A 34 -8.23 0.81 -11.55
N VAL A 35 -7.88 0.26 -10.38
CA VAL A 35 -6.62 0.55 -9.72
C VAL A 35 -5.42 0.11 -10.57
N SER A 36 -5.52 -1.03 -11.25
CA SER A 36 -4.45 -1.57 -12.10
C SER A 36 -4.08 -0.67 -13.28
N LYS A 37 -5.00 0.21 -13.70
CA LYS A 37 -4.83 1.14 -14.82
C LYS A 37 -4.15 2.44 -14.42
N LEU A 38 -4.10 2.77 -13.13
CA LEU A 38 -3.43 3.97 -12.63
C LEU A 38 -1.90 3.80 -12.71
N ARG A 39 -1.18 4.91 -12.78
CA ARG A 39 0.27 4.99 -12.86
C ARG A 39 0.88 5.37 -11.52
N TYR A 40 2.04 4.79 -11.24
CA TYR A 40 2.93 5.16 -10.16
C TYR A 40 4.38 5.04 -10.63
N GLY A 41 5.11 6.16 -10.68
CA GLY A 41 6.37 6.25 -11.38
C GLY A 41 6.23 5.95 -12.88
N ILE A 42 7.09 5.12 -13.44
CA ILE A 42 6.98 4.73 -14.87
C ILE A 42 6.06 3.52 -15.10
N CYS A 43 5.64 2.84 -14.03
CA CYS A 43 4.89 1.59 -14.07
C CYS A 43 3.39 1.80 -13.77
N PRO A 44 2.51 0.87 -14.18
CA PRO A 44 1.16 0.80 -13.65
C PRO A 44 1.16 0.34 -12.19
N MET A 45 0.15 0.74 -11.41
CA MET A 45 -0.02 0.32 -10.01
C MET A 45 -0.18 -1.19 -9.83
N SER A 46 -0.58 -1.91 -10.88
CA SER A 46 -0.56 -3.39 -10.89
C SER A 46 0.84 -3.96 -10.65
N PHE A 47 1.90 -3.21 -10.98
CA PHE A 47 3.28 -3.62 -10.80
C PHE A 47 3.85 -3.19 -9.44
N ASN A 48 3.58 -1.95 -9.01
CA ASN A 48 4.29 -1.29 -7.90
C ASN A 48 3.40 -0.43 -6.99
N GLY A 49 2.09 -0.65 -7.00
CA GLY A 49 1.11 0.15 -6.26
C GLY A 49 0.81 -0.34 -4.86
N CYS A 50 1.45 -1.42 -4.37
CA CYS A 50 1.07 -2.07 -3.11
C CYS A 50 1.14 -1.12 -1.91
N GLU A 51 2.16 -0.26 -1.84
CA GLU A 51 2.28 0.74 -0.78
C GLU A 51 1.22 1.83 -0.87
N VAL A 52 0.89 2.30 -2.08
CA VAL A 52 -0.16 3.31 -2.30
C VAL A 52 -1.51 2.78 -1.84
N ILE A 53 -1.82 1.54 -2.20
CA ILE A 53 -3.06 0.86 -1.80
C ILE A 53 -3.09 0.62 -0.30
N ALA A 54 -1.96 0.25 0.33
CA ALA A 54 -1.90 0.05 1.78
C ALA A 54 -2.15 1.37 2.54
N VAL A 55 -1.58 2.49 2.08
CA VAL A 55 -1.86 3.81 2.66
C VAL A 55 -3.32 4.21 2.44
N HIS A 56 -3.85 4.04 1.24
CA HIS A 56 -5.27 4.29 0.94
C HIS A 56 -6.20 3.50 1.86
N ASN A 57 -5.98 2.19 2.00
CA ASN A 57 -6.81 1.33 2.84
C ASN A 57 -6.71 1.72 4.32
N ALA A 58 -5.54 2.13 4.80
CA ALA A 58 -5.39 2.63 6.17
C ALA A 58 -6.17 3.94 6.38
N LEU A 59 -6.16 4.87 5.42
CA LEU A 59 -6.93 6.11 5.50
C LEU A 59 -8.44 5.86 5.47
N VAL A 60 -8.89 4.91 4.65
CA VAL A 60 -10.28 4.44 4.65
C VAL A 60 -10.66 3.84 6.01
N TYR A 61 -9.81 3.00 6.59
CA TYR A 61 -10.04 2.42 7.92
C TYR A 61 -10.19 3.48 9.02
N LEU A 62 -9.43 4.57 8.93
CA LEU A 62 -9.46 5.69 9.86
C LEU A 62 -10.67 6.64 9.64
N ASN A 63 -11.59 6.32 8.73
CA ASN A 63 -12.66 7.21 8.29
C ASN A 63 -12.16 8.57 7.76
N MET A 64 -10.97 8.58 7.16
CA MET A 64 -10.37 9.76 6.51
C MET A 64 -10.05 9.49 5.03
N PRO A 65 -11.01 8.99 4.24
CA PRO A 65 -10.73 8.55 2.88
C PRO A 65 -10.20 9.70 2.03
N GLN A 66 -9.15 9.41 1.26
CA GLN A 66 -8.59 10.32 0.26
C GLN A 66 -8.80 9.71 -1.13
N LYS A 67 -8.72 10.53 -2.19
CA LYS A 67 -8.73 9.96 -3.53
C LYS A 67 -7.44 9.18 -3.75
N LEU A 68 -7.53 8.01 -4.36
CA LEU A 68 -6.35 7.19 -4.63
C LEU A 68 -5.31 7.94 -5.48
N THR A 69 -5.76 8.82 -6.39
CA THR A 69 -4.89 9.74 -7.15
C THR A 69 -4.09 10.68 -6.26
N GLU A 70 -4.68 11.24 -5.20
CA GLU A 70 -4.03 12.18 -4.28
C GLU A 70 -2.98 11.45 -3.44
N VAL A 71 -3.34 10.26 -2.94
CA VAL A 71 -2.40 9.38 -2.23
C VAL A 71 -1.22 9.01 -3.13
N ALA A 72 -1.50 8.56 -4.36
CA ALA A 72 -0.47 8.20 -5.33
C ALA A 72 0.45 9.38 -5.66
N PHE A 73 -0.13 10.54 -5.93
CA PHE A 73 0.60 11.76 -6.24
C PHE A 73 1.52 12.17 -5.09
N TYR A 74 1.04 12.12 -3.85
CA TYR A 74 1.87 12.43 -2.70
C TYR A 74 3.03 11.43 -2.58
N MET A 75 2.75 10.14 -2.75
CA MET A 75 3.73 9.07 -2.59
C MET A 75 4.81 9.02 -3.69
N GLU A 76 4.60 9.65 -4.86
CA GLU A 76 5.62 9.77 -5.92
C GLU A 76 6.96 10.35 -5.41
N ARG A 77 6.95 11.13 -4.33
CA ARG A 77 8.16 11.69 -3.73
C ARG A 77 9.02 10.65 -2.99
N PHE A 78 8.44 9.50 -2.64
CA PHE A 78 9.10 8.41 -1.92
C PHE A 78 9.42 7.22 -2.81
N ARG A 79 9.18 7.32 -4.12
CA ARG A 79 9.43 6.25 -5.08
C ARG A 79 10.93 5.92 -5.18
N LEU A 80 11.22 4.64 -5.36
CA LEU A 80 12.57 4.13 -5.57
C LEU A 80 12.79 3.81 -7.06
N LEU A 81 13.94 4.21 -7.60
CA LEU A 81 14.34 4.01 -9.01
C LEU A 81 13.20 4.34 -10.00
N MET A 82 12.72 5.59 -9.99
CA MET A 82 11.61 6.05 -10.83
C MET A 82 10.27 5.30 -10.63
N GLY A 83 10.14 4.53 -9.55
CA GLY A 83 8.98 3.70 -9.22
C GLY A 83 9.19 2.21 -9.50
N PHE A 84 10.26 1.79 -10.17
CA PHE A 84 10.46 0.37 -10.49
C PHE A 84 10.49 -0.54 -9.25
N PHE A 85 11.05 -0.03 -8.13
CA PHE A 85 11.07 -0.74 -6.84
C PHE A 85 9.96 -0.28 -5.89
N GLY A 86 8.88 0.33 -6.40
CA GLY A 86 7.79 0.85 -5.58
C GLY A 86 8.19 2.07 -4.75
N CYS A 87 7.81 2.07 -3.47
CA CYS A 87 8.06 3.15 -2.51
C CYS A 87 9.12 2.76 -1.47
N ASN A 88 9.86 3.73 -0.95
CA ASN A 88 10.66 3.53 0.26
C ASN A 88 9.73 3.20 1.44
N VAL A 89 9.75 1.93 1.85
CA VAL A 89 8.90 1.35 2.90
C VAL A 89 9.07 2.03 4.26
N TYR A 90 10.22 2.69 4.48
CA TYR A 90 10.49 3.45 5.71
C TYR A 90 9.83 4.84 5.73
N MET A 91 9.21 5.25 4.62
CA MET A 91 8.54 6.54 4.48
C MET A 91 7.02 6.45 4.63
N LEU A 92 6.44 5.26 4.80
CA LEU A 92 4.99 5.07 4.91
C LEU A 92 4.38 5.83 6.09
N GLY A 93 5.08 5.88 7.24
CA GLY A 93 4.64 6.69 8.38
C GLY A 93 4.58 8.19 8.04
N ARG A 94 5.50 8.71 7.21
CA ARG A 94 5.45 10.10 6.73
C ARG A 94 4.38 10.30 5.65
N ALA A 95 4.06 9.26 4.88
CA ALA A 95 2.94 9.27 3.95
C ALA A 95 1.61 9.42 4.68
N LEU A 96 1.40 8.65 5.74
CA LEU A 96 0.20 8.71 6.57
C LEU A 96 0.12 10.03 7.35
N ALA A 97 1.23 10.49 7.92
CA ALA A 97 1.26 11.75 8.68
C ALA A 97 0.92 12.98 7.83
N HIS A 98 1.16 12.94 6.52
CA HIS A 98 0.71 14.00 5.60
C HIS A 98 -0.80 14.17 5.57
N PHE A 99 -1.52 13.05 5.73
CA PHE A 99 -2.97 12.99 5.81
C PHE A 99 -3.45 12.93 7.27
N GLU A 100 -2.65 13.47 8.19
CA GLU A 100 -2.96 13.59 9.62
C GLU A 100 -3.10 12.24 10.37
N ALA A 101 -2.74 11.13 9.72
CA ALA A 101 -2.72 9.80 10.33
C ALA A 101 -1.37 9.49 11.00
N LEU A 102 -1.34 9.49 12.34
CA LEU A 102 -0.14 9.21 13.12
C LEU A 102 0.09 7.70 13.29
N CYS A 103 0.84 7.14 12.36
CA CYS A 103 1.08 5.69 12.29
C CYS A 103 2.55 5.36 12.60
N PRO A 104 2.92 5.09 13.86
CA PRO A 104 4.31 4.81 14.22
C PRO A 104 4.75 3.44 13.72
N ARG A 105 6.04 3.32 13.39
CA ARG A 105 6.66 2.02 13.13
C ARG A 105 6.76 1.25 14.44
N ILE A 106 6.37 -0.02 14.41
CA ILE A 106 6.38 -0.93 15.57
C ILE A 106 7.22 -2.17 15.24
N LYS A 107 7.67 -2.89 16.28
CA LYS A 107 8.46 -4.13 16.15
C LYS A 107 7.58 -5.38 16.06
N SER A 108 6.44 -5.37 16.76
CA SER A 108 5.44 -6.44 16.74
C SER A 108 4.04 -5.83 16.61
N ILE A 109 3.06 -6.66 16.24
CA ILE A 109 1.66 -6.26 16.10
C ILE A 109 0.91 -6.23 17.44
N ASP A 110 1.58 -6.41 18.57
CA ASP A 110 0.93 -6.55 19.88
C ASP A 110 0.22 -5.25 20.26
N GLY A 111 -1.04 -5.37 20.70
CA GLY A 111 -1.90 -4.23 20.99
C GLY A 111 -2.21 -3.32 19.77
N ALA A 112 -1.94 -3.76 18.54
CA ALA A 112 -2.38 -3.07 17.33
C ALA A 112 -3.66 -3.75 16.78
N GLU A 113 -4.72 -2.97 16.58
CA GLU A 113 -5.97 -3.43 15.96
C GLU A 113 -5.84 -3.46 14.43
N ALA A 114 -5.19 -2.45 13.85
CA ALA A 114 -4.88 -2.41 12.43
C ALA A 114 -3.41 -2.03 12.22
N PHE A 115 -2.84 -2.49 11.11
CA PHE A 115 -1.43 -2.25 10.79
C PHE A 115 -1.16 -2.39 9.29
N ILE A 116 -0.12 -1.70 8.82
CA ILE A 116 0.51 -1.99 7.52
C ILE A 116 1.74 -2.84 7.77
N ILE A 117 1.94 -3.88 6.96
CA ILE A 117 3.09 -4.77 7.04
C ILE A 117 3.75 -4.92 5.67
N THR A 118 5.07 -4.83 5.65
CA THR A 118 5.90 -5.00 4.46
C THR A 118 6.86 -6.17 4.65
N PHE A 119 6.93 -7.08 3.68
CA PHE A 119 7.68 -8.32 3.78
C PHE A 119 8.18 -8.81 2.41
N TRP A 120 9.13 -9.75 2.42
CA TRP A 120 9.57 -10.42 1.20
C TRP A 120 8.60 -11.53 0.83
N THR A 121 8.18 -11.58 -0.43
CA THR A 121 7.25 -12.61 -0.93
C THR A 121 7.83 -14.03 -0.87
N LYS A 122 9.16 -14.17 -0.97
CA LYS A 122 9.88 -15.45 -0.80
C LYS A 122 11.22 -15.24 -0.10
N GLN A 123 12.33 -15.20 -0.85
CA GLN A 123 13.69 -15.10 -0.31
C GLN A 123 14.14 -13.62 -0.26
N PRO A 124 14.73 -13.16 0.85
CA PRO A 124 15.28 -11.81 0.94
C PRO A 124 16.27 -11.53 -0.19
N PHE A 125 16.19 -10.32 -0.77
CA PHE A 125 17.04 -9.84 -1.87
C PHE A 125 16.92 -10.58 -3.20
N LEU A 126 16.28 -11.76 -3.23
CA LEU A 126 16.07 -12.58 -4.44
C LEU A 126 14.60 -12.62 -4.88
N SER A 127 13.72 -11.86 -4.23
CA SER A 127 12.27 -11.88 -4.49
C SER A 127 11.67 -10.49 -4.32
N SER A 128 10.44 -10.28 -4.81
CA SER A 128 9.78 -8.99 -4.63
C SER A 128 9.39 -8.74 -3.17
N ILE A 129 9.39 -7.47 -2.79
CA ILE A 129 8.77 -6.98 -1.55
C ILE A 129 7.27 -6.79 -1.80
N HIS A 130 6.44 -7.04 -0.79
CA HIS A 130 5.02 -6.77 -0.82
C HIS A 130 4.58 -6.02 0.44
N THR A 131 3.67 -5.06 0.27
CA THR A 131 3.13 -4.23 1.34
C THR A 131 1.60 -4.38 1.37
N VAL A 132 1.04 -4.71 2.53
CA VAL A 132 -0.40 -4.95 2.72
C VAL A 132 -0.94 -4.22 3.94
N PHE A 133 -2.24 -3.94 3.92
CA PHE A 133 -2.98 -3.43 5.07
C PHE A 133 -3.74 -4.57 5.76
N CYS A 134 -3.71 -4.58 7.08
CA CYS A 134 -4.24 -5.65 7.92
C CYS A 134 -5.14 -5.10 9.04
N VAL A 135 -6.20 -5.83 9.34
CA VAL A 135 -7.11 -5.56 10.47
C VAL A 135 -7.28 -6.83 11.29
N LYS A 136 -7.01 -6.75 12.60
CA LYS A 136 -7.31 -7.83 13.54
C LYS A 136 -8.81 -7.89 13.81
N THR A 137 -9.31 -9.11 13.85
CA THR A 137 -10.70 -9.46 14.14
C THR A 137 -10.70 -10.60 15.15
N ALA A 138 -11.86 -10.93 15.71
CA ALA A 138 -11.99 -12.07 16.62
C ALA A 138 -11.56 -13.42 15.98
N GLY A 139 -11.72 -13.56 14.66
CA GLY A 139 -11.38 -14.79 13.92
C GLY A 139 -9.98 -14.83 13.32
N GLY A 140 -9.16 -13.79 13.52
CA GLY A 140 -7.82 -13.67 12.94
C GLY A 140 -7.56 -12.31 12.30
N ILE A 141 -6.60 -12.27 11.38
CA ILE A 141 -6.11 -11.05 10.74
C ILE A 141 -6.65 -11.00 9.31
N LYS A 142 -7.53 -10.04 9.04
CA LYS A 142 -8.04 -9.76 7.70
C LYS A 142 -6.99 -8.97 6.93
N VAL A 143 -6.52 -9.52 5.83
CA VAL A 143 -5.46 -8.96 4.98
C VAL A 143 -6.06 -8.44 3.69
N TYR A 144 -5.80 -7.16 3.40
CA TYR A 144 -6.21 -6.50 2.19
C TYR A 144 -5.07 -6.44 1.17
N ASN A 145 -5.40 -6.58 -0.11
CA ASN A 145 -4.44 -6.62 -1.21
C ASN A 145 -3.34 -7.69 -1.02
N ARG A 146 -3.69 -8.87 -0.49
CA ARG A 146 -2.73 -9.96 -0.24
C ARG A 146 -2.08 -10.47 -1.54
N TYR A 147 -2.87 -10.60 -2.59
CA TYR A 147 -2.42 -11.05 -3.91
C TYR A 147 -2.81 -10.03 -4.97
N ASN A 148 -2.01 -9.99 -6.04
CA ASN A 148 -2.16 -9.01 -7.11
C ASN A 148 -3.52 -9.13 -7.84
N ASN A 149 -3.98 -10.36 -8.07
CA ASN A 149 -5.10 -10.71 -8.94
C ASN A 149 -6.33 -11.23 -8.18
N VAL A 150 -6.47 -10.92 -6.89
CA VAL A 150 -7.60 -11.34 -6.07
C VAL A 150 -8.25 -10.13 -5.42
N ASP A 151 -9.55 -9.95 -5.64
CA ASP A 151 -10.36 -8.83 -5.17
C ASP A 151 -11.02 -9.06 -3.80
N THR A 152 -10.80 -10.22 -3.20
CA THR A 152 -11.26 -10.55 -1.85
C THR A 152 -10.16 -10.41 -0.80
N THR A 153 -10.58 -10.24 0.45
CA THR A 153 -9.68 -10.29 1.61
C THR A 153 -9.40 -11.71 2.04
N TYR A 154 -8.23 -11.92 2.63
CA TYR A 154 -7.86 -13.19 3.24
C TYR A 154 -7.88 -13.09 4.75
N LEU A 155 -8.31 -14.17 5.42
CA LEU A 155 -8.22 -14.28 6.87
C LEU A 155 -7.01 -15.16 7.21
N CYS A 156 -6.11 -14.64 8.05
CA CYS A 156 -4.89 -15.32 8.47
C CYS A 156 -4.88 -15.47 9.98
N ALA A 157 -4.44 -16.62 10.49
CA ALA A 157 -4.43 -16.85 11.93
C ALA A 157 -3.38 -15.97 12.64
N ASN A 158 -2.25 -15.69 11.99
CA ASN A 158 -1.12 -14.98 12.57
C ASN A 158 -0.28 -14.27 11.50
N VAL A 159 0.76 -13.54 11.93
CA VAL A 159 1.67 -12.82 11.02
C VAL A 159 2.52 -13.75 10.17
N GLU A 160 2.84 -14.96 10.64
CA GLU A 160 3.63 -15.91 9.85
C GLU A 160 2.87 -16.37 8.60
N GLU A 161 1.55 -16.51 8.68
CA GLU A 161 0.71 -16.77 7.50
C GLU A 161 0.67 -15.59 6.52
N ILE A 162 1.00 -14.38 6.96
CA ILE A 162 1.03 -13.17 6.12
C ILE A 162 2.42 -13.00 5.48
N ALA A 163 3.46 -12.95 6.31
CA ALA A 163 4.82 -12.56 5.93
C ALA A 163 5.81 -13.74 5.85
N GLY A 164 5.36 -14.96 6.16
CA GLY A 164 6.22 -16.12 6.36
C GLY A 164 6.91 -16.10 7.73
N LYS A 165 7.76 -17.11 7.97
CA LYS A 165 8.52 -17.27 9.22
C LYS A 165 9.61 -16.21 9.44
N ARG A 166 9.82 -15.29 8.49
CA ARG A 166 10.88 -14.30 8.54
C ARG A 166 10.36 -13.00 9.15
N PRO A 167 11.19 -12.24 9.88
CA PRO A 167 10.80 -10.93 10.35
C PRO A 167 10.36 -10.02 9.20
N PRO A 168 9.24 -9.31 9.35
CA PRO A 168 8.82 -8.29 8.38
C PRO A 168 9.86 -7.17 8.27
N ILE A 169 9.93 -6.55 7.09
CA ILE A 169 10.82 -5.42 6.82
C ILE A 169 10.38 -4.19 7.63
N ALA A 170 9.07 -3.93 7.63
CA ALA A 170 8.47 -2.85 8.40
C ALA A 170 7.04 -3.19 8.80
N ILE A 171 6.63 -2.68 9.97
CA ILE A 171 5.25 -2.73 10.46
C ILE A 171 4.90 -1.34 10.96
N TYR A 172 3.76 -0.80 10.54
CA TYR A 172 3.23 0.47 11.01
C TYR A 172 1.90 0.24 11.71
N LYS A 173 1.79 0.68 12.96
CA LYS A 173 0.52 0.63 13.70
C LYS A 173 -0.42 1.69 13.14
N ILE A 174 -1.66 1.32 12.86
CA ILE A 174 -2.74 2.26 12.56
C ILE A 174 -3.48 2.52 13.88
N LYS A 175 -3.70 3.80 14.20
CA LYS A 175 -4.29 4.29 15.45
C LYS A 175 -5.43 5.22 15.16
#